data_AF-A0A932Y0J3-F1
#
_entry.id   AF-A0A932Y0J3-F1
#
_cell.length_a   1.000
_cell.length_b   1.000
_cell.length_c   1.000
_cell.angle_alpha   90.00
_cell.angle_beta   90.00
_cell.angle_gamma   90.00
#
_symmetry.space_group_name_H-M   'P 1'
#
loop_
_entity.id
_entity.type
_entity.pdbx_description
1 polymer ?
#
loop_
_entity_poly.entity_id
_entity_poly.type
_entity_poly.pdbx_seq_one_letter_code
_entity_poly.pdbx_strand_id
1 'polypeptide(L)'
;MDTAQQINIQKLQSFGGLLRGAWHSYVERFRVLVGIFVVPAVIILTASLIFLIPGAASKAIGFLLVAVGIVTSFVASLALVYSVFNNAGIGDSYRFGFKNFFSFLWIVILVSLAVLGGFIMLIVPGLIFSIAFSFSVFVFVTEGARGIETLARSAGYVKGYWWPVFWRFLGLGVITSIIALVIGLPSVLLGEAASNIVSFVVNLFVVPFEIMYVCLLYRGLVEIKGGPLAVADPNKKRKLYITSAVVGLVVLMAFLIVTLLIGSLFFRSSLQEAPAGFDFDYQFEQQ
;
A
#
# COMPACT_ATOMS: atom_id res chain seq x y z
N MET A 1 -5.64 12.09 47.57
CA MET A 1 -6.55 11.42 46.62
C MET A 1 -7.35 12.51 45.94
N ASP A 2 -6.88 13.01 44.81
CA ASP A 2 -7.74 13.51 43.73
C ASP A 2 -6.89 13.63 42.46
N THR A 3 -6.54 12.46 41.92
CA THR A 3 -5.73 12.31 40.71
C THR A 3 -6.64 12.07 39.50
N ALA A 4 -7.77 12.78 39.43
CA ALA A 4 -8.55 12.90 38.20
C ALA A 4 -7.94 14.02 37.36
N GLN A 5 -6.71 13.76 36.87
CA GLN A 5 -6.04 14.58 35.90
C GLN A 5 -6.95 14.66 34.67
N GLN A 6 -7.62 15.80 34.50
CA GLN A 6 -8.41 16.13 33.34
C GLN A 6 -7.55 15.87 32.09
N ILE A 7 -7.83 14.77 31.40
CA ILE A 7 -7.27 14.52 30.07
C ILE A 7 -7.96 15.56 29.18
N ASN A 8 -7.33 16.74 29.08
CA ASN A 8 -7.64 17.69 28.03
C ASN A 8 -7.22 17.00 26.73
N ILE A 9 -8.13 16.22 26.13
CA ILE A 9 -7.93 15.60 24.83
C ILE A 9 -7.80 16.76 23.85
N GLN A 10 -6.58 17.20 23.59
CA GLN A 10 -6.32 18.13 22.49
C GLN A 10 -6.98 17.56 21.24
N LYS A 11 -7.97 18.28 20.74
CA LYS A 11 -8.90 17.76 19.75
C LYS A 11 -8.15 17.66 18.43
N LEU A 12 -7.99 16.43 17.93
CA LEU A 12 -7.59 16.17 16.54
C LEU A 12 -8.39 17.08 15.60
N GLN A 13 -7.70 17.65 14.61
CA GLN A 13 -8.34 18.46 13.58
C GLN A 13 -9.58 17.75 13.02
N SER A 14 -10.61 18.55 12.72
CA SER A 14 -11.84 18.04 12.14
C SER A 14 -11.57 17.43 10.77
N PHE A 15 -12.40 16.49 10.37
CA PHE A 15 -12.31 15.83 9.06
C PHE A 15 -12.23 16.84 7.90
N GLY A 16 -13.13 17.84 7.90
CA GLY A 16 -13.12 18.91 6.89
C GLY A 16 -11.90 19.82 6.99
N GLY A 17 -11.36 20.05 8.19
CA GLY A 17 -10.11 20.79 8.38
C GLY A 17 -8.91 20.06 7.76
N LEU A 18 -8.81 18.75 7.98
CA LEU A 18 -7.78 17.91 7.38
C LEU A 18 -7.90 17.87 5.85
N LEU A 19 -9.11 17.74 5.30
CA LEU A 19 -9.32 17.79 3.84
C LEU A 19 -8.89 19.12 3.24
N ARG A 20 -9.28 20.24 3.87
CA ARG A 20 -8.94 21.58 3.38
C ARG A 20 -7.42 21.82 3.47
N GLY A 21 -6.79 21.42 4.58
CA GLY A 21 -5.34 21.48 4.72
C GLY A 21 -4.63 20.62 3.68
N ALA A 22 -5.12 19.40 3.46
CA ALA A 22 -4.55 18.48 2.49
C ALA A 22 -4.65 19.03 1.06
N TRP A 23 -5.80 19.61 0.72
CA TRP A 23 -6.03 20.27 -0.57
C TRP A 23 -5.06 21.43 -0.80
N HIS A 24 -4.88 22.29 0.21
CA HIS A 24 -3.95 23.42 0.11
C HIS A 24 -2.52 22.94 -0.16
N SER A 25 -1.99 22.05 0.69
CA SER A 25 -0.64 21.51 0.52
C SER A 25 -0.47 20.70 -0.77
N TYR A 26 -1.54 20.05 -1.23
CA TYR A 26 -1.55 19.31 -2.49
C TYR A 26 -1.41 20.26 -3.68
N VAL A 27 -2.19 21.35 -3.74
CA VAL A 27 -2.13 22.33 -4.83
C VAL A 27 -0.78 23.05 -4.83
N GLU A 28 -0.24 23.42 -3.67
CA GLU A 28 1.07 24.08 -3.54
C GLU A 28 2.20 23.21 -4.10
N ARG A 29 2.18 21.90 -3.84
CA ARG A 29 3.23 20.96 -4.25
C ARG A 29 2.83 20.05 -5.40
N PHE A 30 1.77 20.41 -6.13
CA PHE A 30 1.13 19.57 -7.15
C PHE A 30 2.13 18.98 -8.15
N ARG A 31 3.03 19.81 -8.68
CA ARG A 31 4.04 19.40 -9.68
C ARG A 31 4.98 18.30 -9.15
N VAL A 32 5.38 18.39 -7.88
CA VAL A 32 6.29 17.41 -7.27
C VAL A 32 5.53 16.14 -6.92
N LEU A 33 4.34 16.25 -6.32
CA LEU A 33 3.57 15.11 -5.87
C LEU A 33 3.05 14.26 -7.05
N VAL A 34 2.46 14.92 -8.05
CA VAL A 34 2.02 14.23 -9.28
C VAL A 34 3.24 13.79 -10.09
N GLY A 35 4.30 14.60 -10.16
CA GLY A 35 5.53 14.25 -10.86
C GLY A 35 6.19 12.97 -10.34
N ILE A 36 6.12 12.70 -9.02
CA ILE A 36 6.56 11.42 -8.47
C ILE A 36 5.70 10.27 -9.03
N PHE A 37 4.38 10.37 -9.04
CA PHE A 37 3.53 9.28 -9.58
C PHE A 37 3.51 9.14 -11.10
N VAL A 38 3.83 10.20 -11.84
CA VAL A 38 3.91 10.15 -13.31
C VAL A 38 5.02 9.21 -13.78
N VAL A 39 6.12 9.07 -13.05
CA VAL A 39 7.24 8.19 -13.43
C VAL A 39 6.80 6.73 -13.58
N PRO A 40 6.25 6.04 -12.55
CA PRO A 40 5.78 4.67 -12.70
C PRO A 40 4.61 4.55 -13.68
N ALA A 41 3.75 5.58 -13.73
CA ALA A 41 2.65 5.65 -14.69
C ALA A 41 3.13 5.56 -16.14
N VAL A 42 4.13 6.35 -16.53
CA VAL A 42 4.71 6.32 -17.88
C VAL A 42 5.36 4.97 -18.19
N ILE A 43 6.04 4.36 -17.20
CA ILE A 43 6.66 3.04 -17.38
C ILE A 43 5.60 1.98 -17.66
N ILE A 44 4.51 1.96 -16.88
CA ILE A 44 3.40 1.00 -17.06
C ILE A 44 2.71 1.24 -18.41
N LEU A 45 2.41 2.49 -18.77
CA LEU A 45 1.82 2.81 -20.06
C LEU A 45 2.70 2.35 -21.22
N THR A 46 4.01 2.57 -21.12
CA THR A 46 4.99 2.10 -22.12
C THR A 46 4.96 0.57 -22.21
N ALA A 47 4.91 -0.14 -21.07
CA ALA A 47 4.77 -1.59 -21.06
C ALA A 47 3.50 -2.06 -21.77
N SER A 48 2.35 -1.41 -21.49
CA SER A 48 1.07 -1.71 -22.12
C SER A 48 1.12 -1.55 -23.64
N LEU A 49 1.78 -0.50 -24.15
CA LEU A 49 1.95 -0.31 -25.60
C LEU A 49 2.84 -1.39 -26.21
N ILE A 50 3.92 -1.80 -25.53
CA ILE A 50 4.79 -2.87 -25.99
C ILE A 50 4.05 -4.21 -26.07
N PHE A 51 3.09 -4.48 -25.17
CA PHE A 51 2.28 -5.69 -25.23
C PHE A 51 1.38 -5.78 -26.47
N LEU A 52 1.07 -4.67 -27.14
CA LEU A 52 0.30 -4.67 -28.39
C LEU A 52 1.11 -5.19 -29.58
N ILE A 53 2.44 -5.16 -29.50
CA ILE A 53 3.33 -5.64 -30.56
C ILE A 53 3.41 -7.18 -30.48
N PRO A 54 3.07 -7.93 -31.55
CA PRO A 54 3.24 -9.38 -31.59
C PRO A 54 4.73 -9.77 -31.55
N GLY A 55 5.05 -10.88 -30.87
CA GLY A 55 6.41 -11.45 -30.84
C GLY A 55 6.93 -11.73 -29.43
N ALA A 56 7.80 -12.74 -29.29
CA ALA A 56 8.34 -13.12 -27.99
C ALA A 56 9.21 -12.03 -27.35
N ALA A 57 9.98 -11.29 -28.16
CA ALA A 57 10.85 -10.21 -27.68
C ALA A 57 10.06 -9.04 -27.09
N SER A 58 8.96 -8.61 -27.71
CA SER A 58 8.11 -7.55 -27.16
C SER A 58 7.47 -7.98 -25.83
N LYS A 59 7.00 -9.23 -25.72
CA LYS A 59 6.48 -9.75 -24.44
C LYS A 59 7.54 -9.73 -23.35
N ALA A 60 8.76 -10.17 -23.65
CA ALA A 60 9.87 -10.14 -22.68
C ALA A 60 10.18 -8.71 -22.19
N ILE A 61 10.26 -7.74 -23.11
CA ILE A 61 10.47 -6.32 -22.75
C ILE A 61 9.28 -5.78 -21.96
N GLY A 62 8.05 -6.10 -22.35
CA GLY A 62 6.84 -5.70 -21.65
C GLY A 62 6.82 -6.19 -20.20
N PHE A 63 7.16 -7.45 -19.96
CA PHE A 63 7.27 -8.00 -18.60
C PHE A 63 8.37 -7.32 -17.78
N LEU A 64 9.52 -7.03 -18.39
CA LEU A 64 10.60 -6.30 -17.72
C LEU A 64 10.15 -4.89 -17.33
N LEU A 65 9.47 -4.16 -18.21
CA LEU A 65 8.94 -2.83 -17.89
C LEU A 65 7.86 -2.88 -16.82
N VAL A 66 6.98 -3.89 -16.81
CA VAL A 66 6.02 -4.09 -15.72
C VAL A 66 6.74 -4.31 -14.40
N ALA A 67 7.76 -5.16 -14.36
CA ALA A 67 8.54 -5.40 -13.15
C ALA A 67 9.21 -4.10 -12.64
N VAL A 68 9.82 -3.31 -13.54
CA VAL A 68 10.38 -2.00 -13.21
C VAL A 68 9.29 -1.05 -12.72
N GLY A 69 8.14 -0.99 -13.40
CA GLY A 69 7.01 -0.14 -13.04
C GLY A 69 6.45 -0.45 -11.64
N ILE A 70 6.37 -1.74 -11.27
CA ILE A 70 5.96 -2.17 -9.93
C ILE A 70 6.96 -1.69 -8.88
N VAL A 71 8.26 -1.92 -9.10
CA VAL A 71 9.31 -1.48 -8.18
C VAL A 71 9.29 0.04 -8.03
N THR A 72 9.19 0.78 -9.13
CA THR A 72 9.14 2.24 -9.11
C THR A 72 7.87 2.77 -8.47
N SER A 73 6.73 2.11 -8.63
CA SER A 73 5.47 2.44 -7.96
C SER A 73 5.58 2.26 -6.44
N PHE A 74 6.19 1.15 -6.03
CA PHE A 74 6.45 0.87 -4.62
C PHE A 74 7.37 1.94 -4.02
N VAL A 75 8.46 2.30 -4.72
CA VAL A 75 9.37 3.37 -4.30
C VAL A 75 8.70 4.75 -4.31
N ALA A 76 7.80 5.02 -5.26
CA ALA A 76 7.06 6.28 -5.36
C ALA A 76 6.24 6.55 -4.08
N SER A 77 5.62 5.51 -3.51
CA SER A 77 4.84 5.62 -2.27
C SER A 77 5.69 6.16 -1.10
N LEU A 78 6.92 5.66 -0.93
CA LEU A 78 7.85 6.15 0.09
C LEU A 78 8.41 7.53 -0.28
N ALA A 79 8.75 7.75 -1.55
CA ALA A 79 9.27 9.00 -2.05
C ALA A 79 8.30 10.17 -1.78
N LEU A 80 7.00 9.93 -1.89
CA LEU A 80 5.98 10.94 -1.59
C LEU A 80 5.96 11.32 -0.12
N VAL A 81 5.93 10.32 0.77
CA VAL A 81 5.98 10.57 2.21
C VAL A 81 7.23 11.39 2.54
N TYR A 82 8.39 10.99 2.01
CA TYR A 82 9.64 11.74 2.17
C TYR A 82 9.55 13.17 1.64
N SER A 83 9.02 13.36 0.43
CA SER A 83 8.85 14.67 -0.20
C SER A 83 7.99 15.60 0.65
N VAL A 84 6.90 15.10 1.24
CA VAL A 84 5.97 15.91 2.04
C VAL A 84 6.61 16.37 3.36
N PHE A 85 7.43 15.54 4.01
CA PHE A 85 8.10 15.92 5.26
C PHE A 85 9.37 16.76 5.06
N ASN A 86 10.11 16.51 3.98
CA ASN A 86 11.42 17.13 3.77
C ASN A 86 11.41 18.23 2.72
N ASN A 87 10.23 18.57 2.16
CA ASN A 87 10.07 19.47 1.03
C ASN A 87 10.99 19.12 -0.17
N ALA A 88 11.34 17.85 -0.31
CA ALA A 88 12.29 17.39 -1.33
C ALA A 88 11.67 17.39 -2.73
N GLY A 89 12.51 17.59 -3.76
CA GLY A 89 12.14 17.45 -5.16
C GLY A 89 11.97 15.99 -5.58
N ILE A 90 11.55 15.75 -6.83
CA ILE A 90 11.27 14.40 -7.37
C ILE A 90 12.52 13.50 -7.30
N GLY A 91 13.66 14.00 -7.77
CA GLY A 91 14.92 13.23 -7.82
C GLY A 91 15.43 12.81 -6.45
N ASP A 92 15.50 13.74 -5.49
CA ASP A 92 15.94 13.44 -4.12
C ASP A 92 14.99 12.48 -3.41
N SER A 93 13.70 12.60 -3.69
CA SER A 93 12.67 11.71 -3.13
C SER A 93 12.83 10.28 -3.62
N TYR A 94 13.07 10.10 -4.93
CA TYR A 94 13.39 8.78 -5.49
C TYR A 94 14.72 8.24 -4.99
N ARG A 95 15.75 9.08 -4.87
CA ARG A 95 17.04 8.67 -4.34
C ARG A 95 16.92 8.16 -2.90
N PHE A 96 16.15 8.85 -2.06
CA PHE A 96 15.83 8.38 -0.72
C PHE A 96 15.05 7.07 -0.75
N GLY A 97 14.05 6.97 -1.61
CA GLY A 97 13.19 5.80 -1.75
C GLY A 97 13.95 4.55 -2.16
N PHE A 98 14.78 4.62 -3.21
CA PHE A 98 15.62 3.50 -3.66
C PHE A 98 16.68 3.12 -2.63
N LYS A 99 17.35 4.10 -1.99
CA LYS A 99 18.33 3.85 -0.93
C LYS A 99 17.72 3.07 0.25
N ASN A 100 16.46 3.32 0.56
CA ASN A 100 15.75 2.73 1.69
C ASN A 100 14.78 1.62 1.30
N PHE A 101 14.81 1.15 0.03
CA PHE A 101 13.87 0.20 -0.51
C PHE A 101 13.68 -1.04 0.37
N PHE A 102 14.78 -1.70 0.76
CA PHE A 102 14.71 -2.91 1.59
C PHE A 102 14.20 -2.65 3.01
N SER A 103 14.54 -1.50 3.60
CA SER A 103 14.03 -1.13 4.94
C SER A 103 12.52 -0.89 4.89
N PHE A 104 12.06 -0.21 3.84
CA PHE A 104 10.64 0.04 3.62
C PHE A 104 9.86 -1.23 3.29
N LEU A 105 10.40 -2.08 2.40
CA LEU A 105 9.85 -3.40 2.10
C LEU A 105 9.68 -4.24 3.37
N TRP A 106 10.70 -4.26 4.23
CA TRP A 106 10.64 -4.97 5.50
C TRP A 106 9.55 -4.44 6.43
N ILE A 107 9.39 -3.11 6.53
CA ILE A 107 8.31 -2.50 7.31
C ILE A 107 6.95 -2.89 6.76
N VAL A 108 6.74 -2.81 5.45
CA VAL A 108 5.47 -3.20 4.81
C VAL A 108 5.17 -4.68 5.07
N ILE A 109 6.17 -5.57 4.96
CA ILE A 109 6.02 -6.99 5.30
C ILE A 109 5.60 -7.17 6.77
N LEU A 110 6.29 -6.52 7.71
CA LEU A 110 5.96 -6.62 9.14
C LEU A 110 4.54 -6.14 9.44
N VAL A 111 4.13 -5.01 8.87
CA VAL A 111 2.76 -4.48 9.02
C VAL A 111 1.76 -5.46 8.44
N SER A 112 1.95 -5.92 7.20
CA SER A 112 1.05 -6.84 6.53
C SER A 112 0.90 -8.16 7.28
N LEU A 113 2.00 -8.74 7.76
CA LEU A 113 1.96 -9.98 8.54
C LEU A 113 1.25 -9.79 9.88
N ALA A 114 1.51 -8.69 10.59
CA ALA A 114 0.85 -8.42 11.87
C ALA A 114 -0.66 -8.20 11.69
N VAL A 115 -1.06 -7.45 10.66
CA VAL A 115 -2.47 -7.21 10.32
C VAL A 115 -3.17 -8.49 9.88
N LEU A 116 -2.53 -9.27 8.99
CA LEU A 116 -3.04 -10.56 8.55
C LEU A 116 -3.24 -11.53 9.72
N GLY A 117 -2.23 -11.66 10.59
CA GLY A 117 -2.33 -12.46 11.81
C GLY A 117 -3.42 -11.97 12.76
N GLY A 118 -3.63 -10.65 12.83
CA GLY A 118 -4.77 -10.06 13.53
C GLY A 118 -6.10 -10.55 12.96
N PHE A 119 -6.30 -10.45 11.64
CA PHE A 119 -7.54 -10.89 10.97
C PHE A 119 -7.78 -12.39 11.09
N ILE A 120 -6.73 -13.21 11.08
CA ILE A 120 -6.81 -14.66 11.28
C ILE A 120 -7.30 -14.99 12.68
N MET A 121 -6.83 -14.26 13.70
CA MET A 121 -7.30 -14.48 15.07
C MET A 121 -8.79 -14.12 15.16
N LEU A 122 -9.18 -12.93 14.71
CA LEU A 122 -10.56 -12.44 14.59
C LEU A 122 -10.59 -11.15 13.72
N ILE A 123 -11.77 -10.75 13.22
CA ILE A 123 -11.91 -9.49 12.45
C ILE A 123 -11.51 -8.26 13.27
N VAL A 124 -11.87 -8.22 14.56
CA VAL A 124 -11.65 -7.05 15.43
C VAL A 124 -10.15 -6.79 15.70
N PRO A 125 -9.32 -7.76 16.10
CA PRO A 125 -7.87 -7.58 16.21
C PRO A 125 -7.19 -7.13 14.92
N GLY A 126 -7.61 -7.66 13.76
CA GLY A 126 -7.10 -7.22 12.45
C GLY A 126 -7.35 -5.74 12.19
N LEU A 127 -8.57 -5.27 12.46
CA LEU A 127 -8.92 -3.86 12.35
C LEU A 127 -8.17 -2.98 13.36
N ILE A 128 -7.93 -3.47 14.58
CA ILE A 128 -7.14 -2.73 15.58
C ILE A 128 -5.71 -2.52 15.08
N PHE A 129 -5.07 -3.58 14.56
CA PHE A 129 -3.70 -3.52 14.05
C PHE A 129 -3.57 -2.69 12.78
N SER A 130 -4.53 -2.73 11.86
CA SER A 130 -4.46 -1.94 10.62
C SER A 130 -4.37 -0.45 10.92
N ILE A 131 -5.14 0.03 11.90
CA ILE A 131 -5.13 1.43 12.33
C ILE A 131 -3.92 1.72 13.21
N ALA A 132 -3.57 0.81 14.12
CA ALA A 132 -2.41 1.01 14.99
C ALA A 132 -1.10 1.17 14.21
N PHE A 133 -0.96 0.48 13.07
CA PHE A 133 0.25 0.47 12.25
C PHE A 133 0.17 1.36 11.00
N SER A 134 -0.95 2.06 10.78
CA SER A 134 -1.16 2.91 9.59
C SER A 134 -0.10 4.01 9.41
N PHE A 135 0.56 4.43 10.50
CA PHE A 135 1.56 5.49 10.50
C PHE A 135 3.01 4.99 10.49
N SER A 136 3.23 3.67 10.36
CA SER A 136 4.59 3.10 10.42
C SER A 136 5.52 3.71 9.37
N VAL A 137 5.06 3.89 8.13
CA VAL A 137 5.87 4.50 7.07
C VAL A 137 6.26 5.95 7.39
N PHE A 138 5.34 6.69 8.03
CA PHE A 138 5.56 8.08 8.43
C PHE A 138 6.63 8.14 9.51
N VAL A 139 6.52 7.31 10.56
CA VAL A 139 7.52 7.17 11.61
C VAL A 139 8.90 6.80 11.05
N PHE A 140 8.96 5.89 10.06
CA PHE A 140 10.22 5.54 9.42
C PHE A 140 10.88 6.73 8.72
N VAL A 141 10.09 7.55 8.03
CA VAL A 141 10.58 8.73 7.29
C VAL A 141 10.97 9.87 8.23
N THR A 142 10.18 10.13 9.27
CA THR A 142 10.37 11.30 10.16
C THR A 142 11.33 11.01 11.30
N GLU A 143 11.34 9.80 11.84
CA GLU A 143 12.10 9.45 13.04
C GLU A 143 13.25 8.47 12.75
N GLY A 144 13.36 7.95 11.51
CA GLY A 144 14.40 6.99 11.12
C GLY A 144 14.29 5.62 11.80
N ALA A 145 13.25 5.38 12.60
CA ALA A 145 13.04 4.12 13.31
C ALA A 145 12.78 2.97 12.32
N ARG A 146 13.33 1.77 12.60
CA ARG A 146 13.28 0.62 11.68
C ARG A 146 12.62 -0.61 12.29
N GLY A 147 12.07 -1.46 11.42
CA GLY A 147 11.52 -2.75 11.80
C GLY A 147 10.37 -2.65 12.79
N ILE A 148 10.39 -3.46 13.85
CA ILE A 148 9.31 -3.53 14.84
C ILE A 148 9.20 -2.24 15.67
N GLU A 149 10.30 -1.52 15.85
CA GLU A 149 10.30 -0.25 16.56
C GLU A 149 9.36 0.76 15.88
N THR A 150 9.39 0.80 14.55
CA THR A 150 8.51 1.63 13.72
C THR A 150 7.02 1.34 14.00
N LEU A 151 6.65 0.06 14.07
CA LEU A 151 5.27 -0.38 14.37
C LEU A 151 4.88 0.00 15.80
N ALA A 152 5.79 -0.18 16.76
CA ALA A 152 5.56 0.13 18.17
C ALA A 152 5.31 1.64 18.37
N ARG A 153 6.10 2.50 17.72
CA ARG A 153 5.93 3.95 17.76
C ARG A 153 4.63 4.38 17.05
N SER A 154 4.31 3.81 15.88
CA SER A 154 3.00 4.03 15.22
C SER A 154 1.83 3.73 16.15
N ALA A 155 1.85 2.56 16.80
CA ALA A 155 0.82 2.18 17.76
C ALA A 155 0.78 3.11 18.99
N GLY A 156 1.93 3.68 19.37
CA GLY A 156 2.04 4.71 20.41
C GLY A 156 1.29 5.99 20.07
N TYR A 157 1.41 6.49 18.83
CA TYR A 157 0.68 7.67 18.37
C TYR A 157 -0.83 7.46 18.36
N VAL A 158 -1.27 6.28 17.92
CA VAL A 158 -2.70 5.91 17.84
C VAL A 158 -3.29 5.64 19.23
N LYS A 159 -2.47 5.30 20.23
CA LYS A 159 -2.94 4.97 21.58
C LYS A 159 -3.72 6.14 22.21
N GLY A 160 -4.98 5.87 22.55
CA GLY A 160 -5.92 6.86 23.09
C GLY A 160 -6.70 7.64 22.02
N TYR A 161 -6.34 7.49 20.75
CA TYR A 161 -6.95 8.16 19.60
C TYR A 161 -7.43 7.20 18.51
N TRP A 162 -7.55 5.90 18.82
CA TRP A 162 -7.90 4.87 17.86
C TRP A 162 -9.22 5.14 17.14
N TRP A 163 -10.29 5.43 17.90
CA TRP A 163 -11.61 5.70 17.32
C TRP A 163 -11.65 6.99 16.50
N PRO A 164 -11.06 8.12 16.97
CA PRO A 164 -10.86 9.27 16.13
C PRO A 164 -10.18 8.93 14.80
N VAL A 165 -9.02 8.27 14.83
CA VAL A 165 -8.23 7.92 13.64
C VAL A 165 -9.03 7.02 12.70
N PHE A 166 -9.73 6.02 13.23
CA PHE A 166 -10.62 5.13 12.46
C PHE A 166 -11.63 5.92 11.62
N TRP A 167 -12.36 6.84 12.23
CA TRP A 167 -13.36 7.63 11.49
C TRP A 167 -12.75 8.55 10.44
N ARG A 168 -11.49 9.00 10.61
CA ARG A 168 -10.81 9.80 9.58
C ARG A 168 -10.43 8.93 8.38
N PHE A 169 -9.95 7.71 8.61
CA PHE A 169 -9.69 6.77 7.52
C PHE A 169 -10.98 6.32 6.85
N LEU A 170 -12.04 6.04 7.61
CA LEU A 170 -13.33 5.66 7.04
C LEU A 170 -13.92 6.81 6.22
N GLY A 171 -13.92 8.03 6.75
CA GLY A 171 -14.41 9.20 6.02
C GLY A 171 -13.62 9.46 4.73
N LEU A 172 -12.29 9.31 4.78
CA LEU A 172 -11.44 9.42 3.59
C LEU A 172 -11.82 8.35 2.56
N GLY A 173 -11.91 7.09 2.98
CA GLY A 173 -12.27 5.97 2.11
C GLY A 173 -13.67 6.10 1.50
N VAL A 174 -14.64 6.60 2.25
CA VAL A 174 -15.99 6.87 1.73
C VAL A 174 -15.95 7.94 0.64
N ILE A 175 -15.23 9.05 0.86
CA ILE A 175 -15.12 10.11 -0.15
C ILE A 175 -14.41 9.60 -1.40
N THR A 176 -13.31 8.87 -1.26
CA THR A 176 -12.56 8.39 -2.43
C THR A 176 -13.32 7.29 -3.16
N SER A 177 -14.10 6.47 -2.45
CA SER A 177 -15.05 5.53 -3.07
C SER A 177 -16.17 6.24 -3.84
N ILE A 178 -16.73 7.32 -3.30
CA ILE A 178 -17.74 8.12 -4.01
C ILE A 178 -17.14 8.72 -5.29
N ILE A 179 -15.94 9.29 -5.23
CA ILE A 179 -15.24 9.81 -6.41
C ILE A 179 -15.03 8.70 -7.44
N ALA A 180 -14.59 7.51 -7.02
CA ALA A 180 -14.39 6.37 -7.90
C ALA A 180 -15.72 5.89 -8.53
N LEU A 181 -16.84 5.90 -7.80
CA LEU A 181 -18.14 5.53 -8.33
C LEU A 181 -18.68 6.57 -9.33
N VAL A 182 -18.58 7.85 -8.99
CA VAL A 182 -19.10 8.95 -9.82
C VAL A 182 -18.34 9.05 -11.14
N ILE A 183 -17.02 8.86 -11.11
CA ILE A 183 -16.18 8.96 -12.32
C ILE A 183 -16.07 7.60 -13.04
N GLY A 184 -15.96 6.50 -12.28
CA GLY A 184 -15.68 5.17 -12.81
C GLY A 184 -16.91 4.38 -13.30
N LEU A 185 -18.11 4.58 -12.74
CA LEU A 185 -19.30 3.90 -13.26
C LEU A 185 -19.66 4.35 -14.68
N PRO A 186 -19.70 5.66 -15.00
CA PRO A 186 -19.98 6.11 -16.35
C PRO A 186 -18.92 5.67 -17.36
N SER A 187 -17.66 5.52 -16.95
CA SER A 187 -16.59 5.11 -17.87
C SER A 187 -16.73 3.68 -18.37
N VAL A 188 -17.50 2.81 -17.70
CA VAL A 188 -17.83 1.46 -18.18
C VAL A 188 -18.60 1.53 -19.51
N LEU A 189 -19.44 2.54 -19.71
CA LEU A 189 -20.21 2.74 -20.95
C LEU A 189 -19.32 3.10 -22.15
N LEU A 190 -18.09 3.54 -21.90
CA LEU A 190 -17.10 3.89 -22.93
C LEU A 190 -16.24 2.68 -23.36
N GLY A 191 -16.45 1.51 -22.74
CA GLY A 191 -15.67 0.29 -22.98
C GLY A 191 -14.53 0.09 -21.98
N GLU A 192 -14.01 -1.15 -21.92
CA GLU A 192 -13.01 -1.57 -20.93
C GLU A 192 -11.73 -0.73 -20.99
N ALA A 193 -11.19 -0.51 -22.19
CA ALA A 193 -9.98 0.28 -22.37
C ALA A 193 -10.12 1.72 -21.86
N ALA A 194 -11.23 2.38 -22.17
CA ALA A 194 -11.52 3.73 -21.69
C ALA A 194 -11.70 3.76 -20.17
N SER A 195 -12.41 2.78 -19.60
CA SER A 195 -12.59 2.67 -18.15
C SER A 195 -11.27 2.47 -17.39
N ASN A 196 -10.35 1.67 -17.92
CA ASN A 196 -9.03 1.48 -17.36
C ASN A 196 -8.21 2.76 -17.37
N ILE A 197 -8.25 3.52 -18.47
CA ILE A 197 -7.58 4.83 -18.58
C ILE A 197 -8.16 5.82 -17.57
N VAL A 198 -9.49 5.92 -17.47
CA VAL A 198 -10.15 6.80 -16.51
C VAL A 198 -9.76 6.43 -15.07
N SER A 199 -9.81 5.15 -14.72
CA SER A 199 -9.43 4.66 -13.39
C SER A 199 -7.98 4.98 -13.06
N PHE A 200 -7.08 4.81 -14.03
CA PHE A 200 -5.67 5.13 -13.89
C PHE A 200 -5.45 6.63 -13.65
N VAL A 201 -6.10 7.49 -14.45
CA VAL A 201 -6.03 8.96 -14.31
C VAL A 201 -6.56 9.40 -12.94
N VAL A 202 -7.68 8.84 -12.49
CA VAL A 202 -8.22 9.13 -11.15
C VAL A 202 -7.23 8.75 -10.06
N ASN A 203 -6.67 7.53 -10.10
CA ASN A 203 -5.70 7.07 -9.11
C ASN A 203 -4.41 7.92 -9.09
N LEU A 204 -3.98 8.44 -10.25
CA LEU A 204 -2.82 9.32 -10.36
C LEU A 204 -2.96 10.58 -9.47
N PHE A 205 -4.17 11.10 -9.29
CA PHE A 205 -4.44 12.29 -8.47
C PHE A 205 -4.91 11.95 -7.05
N VAL A 206 -5.71 10.90 -6.89
CA VAL A 206 -6.31 10.53 -5.59
C VAL A 206 -5.24 10.06 -4.60
N VAL A 207 -4.33 9.17 -5.01
CA VAL A 207 -3.33 8.60 -4.09
C VAL A 207 -2.40 9.66 -3.46
N PRO A 208 -1.81 10.60 -4.22
CA PRO A 208 -0.99 11.65 -3.58
C PRO A 208 -1.80 12.59 -2.68
N PHE A 209 -3.09 12.81 -2.97
CA PHE A 209 -3.98 13.54 -2.07
C PHE A 209 -4.24 12.77 -0.76
N GLU A 210 -4.51 11.46 -0.83
CA GLU A 210 -4.69 10.60 0.35
C GLU A 210 -3.45 10.61 1.24
N ILE A 211 -2.26 10.50 0.66
CA ILE A 211 -1.00 10.56 1.41
C ILE A 211 -0.86 11.91 2.13
N MET A 212 -1.24 13.02 1.49
CA MET A 212 -1.21 14.34 2.12
C MET A 212 -2.18 14.41 3.32
N TYR A 213 -3.39 13.90 3.15
CA TYR A 213 -4.38 13.84 4.23
C TYR A 213 -3.88 13.00 5.42
N VAL A 214 -3.34 11.80 5.15
CA VAL A 214 -2.81 10.93 6.19
C VAL A 214 -1.56 11.53 6.85
N CYS A 215 -0.75 12.28 6.10
CA CYS A 215 0.37 13.05 6.65
C CYS A 215 -0.07 14.11 7.65
N LEU A 216 -1.10 14.89 7.32
CA LEU A 216 -1.64 15.89 8.26
C LEU A 216 -2.26 15.24 9.49
N LEU A 217 -2.94 14.11 9.31
CA LEU A 217 -3.47 13.33 10.43
C LEU A 217 -2.35 12.84 11.36
N TYR A 218 -1.25 12.34 10.79
CA TYR A 218 -0.07 11.92 11.55
C TYR A 218 0.58 13.10 12.28
N ARG A 219 0.81 14.24 11.60
CA ARG A 219 1.37 15.45 12.22
C ARG A 219 0.53 15.90 13.42
N GLY A 220 -0.79 15.91 13.28
CA GLY A 220 -1.69 16.23 14.39
C GLY A 220 -1.53 15.28 15.59
N LEU A 221 -1.34 13.98 15.36
CA LEU A 221 -1.05 13.02 16.44
C LEU A 221 0.32 13.28 17.09
N VAL A 222 1.35 13.59 16.30
CA VAL A 222 2.70 13.91 16.81
C VAL A 222 2.65 15.17 17.69
N GLU A 223 1.97 16.22 17.24
CA GLU A 223 1.77 17.46 17.98
C GLU A 223 1.07 17.21 19.32
N ILE A 224 -0.04 16.45 19.30
CA ILE A 224 -0.79 16.08 20.50
C ILE A 224 0.04 15.26 21.50
N LYS A 225 0.97 14.45 20.99
CA LYS A 225 1.86 13.61 21.82
C LYS A 225 3.13 14.32 22.27
N GLY A 226 3.33 15.59 21.88
CA GLY A 226 4.49 16.38 22.29
C GLY A 226 5.78 16.05 21.53
N GLY A 227 5.69 15.50 20.32
CA GLY A 227 6.84 15.19 19.47
C GLY A 227 7.18 13.70 19.34
N PRO A 228 8.39 13.37 18.84
CA PRO A 228 8.83 12.00 18.63
C PRO A 228 8.75 11.16 19.90
N LEU A 229 8.02 10.05 19.84
CA LEU A 229 7.88 9.15 20.99
C LEU A 229 9.20 8.41 21.25
N ALA A 230 9.66 8.45 22.50
CA ALA A 230 10.68 7.52 22.98
C ALA A 230 10.15 6.09 22.92
N VAL A 231 11.04 5.11 22.75
CA VAL A 231 10.69 3.68 22.67
C VAL A 231 9.87 3.28 23.89
N ALA A 232 8.57 3.04 23.71
CA ALA A 232 7.70 2.58 24.78
C ALA A 232 8.14 1.17 25.24
N ASP A 233 8.07 0.92 26.56
CA ASP A 233 8.56 -0.29 27.23
C ASP A 233 8.41 -1.58 26.38
N PRO A 234 9.54 -2.13 25.89
CA PRO A 234 9.56 -3.01 24.73
C PRO A 234 9.13 -4.45 25.01
N ASN A 235 8.78 -4.87 26.23
CA ASN A 235 8.67 -6.31 26.50
C ASN A 235 7.26 -6.91 26.31
N LYS A 236 6.18 -6.26 26.76
CA LYS A 236 4.85 -6.91 26.72
C LYS A 236 4.12 -6.77 25.38
N LYS A 237 4.18 -5.59 24.75
CA LYS A 237 3.46 -5.33 23.48
C LYS A 237 4.23 -5.77 22.24
N ARG A 238 5.55 -5.71 22.27
CA ARG A 238 6.41 -6.25 21.21
C ARG A 238 6.18 -7.75 21.01
N LYS A 239 6.03 -8.52 22.11
CA LYS A 239 5.71 -9.95 22.03
C LYS A 239 4.38 -10.18 21.31
N LEU A 240 3.34 -9.41 21.62
CA LEU A 240 2.04 -9.50 20.94
C LEU A 240 2.12 -9.21 19.43
N TYR A 241 2.87 -8.18 19.03
CA TYR A 241 3.06 -7.84 17.61
C TYR A 241 3.86 -8.90 16.87
N ILE A 242 4.89 -9.45 17.50
CA ILE A 242 5.66 -10.57 16.92
C ILE A 242 4.78 -11.81 16.80
N THR A 243 4.02 -12.17 17.83
CA THR A 243 3.16 -13.36 17.80
C THR A 243 2.11 -13.26 16.70
N SER A 244 1.45 -12.12 16.57
CA SER A 244 0.50 -11.90 15.46
C SER A 244 1.19 -11.99 14.10
N ALA A 245 2.35 -11.35 13.92
CA ALA A 245 3.09 -11.45 12.66
C ALA A 245 3.52 -12.89 12.33
N VAL A 246 3.94 -13.68 13.32
CA VAL A 246 4.30 -15.09 13.14
C VAL A 246 3.08 -15.93 12.77
N VAL A 247 1.93 -15.73 13.42
CA VAL A 247 0.67 -16.42 13.06
C VAL A 247 0.27 -16.07 11.63
N GLY A 248 0.34 -14.78 11.25
CA GLY A 248 0.07 -14.33 9.89
C GLY A 248 0.98 -15.00 8.87
N LEU A 249 2.27 -15.12 9.17
CA LEU A 249 3.25 -15.79 8.30
C LEU A 249 2.95 -17.29 8.15
N VAL A 250 2.66 -17.98 9.24
CA VAL A 250 2.34 -19.43 9.21
C VAL A 250 1.12 -19.70 8.34
N VAL A 251 0.06 -18.90 8.47
CA VAL A 251 -1.15 -19.07 7.65
C VAL A 251 -0.91 -18.71 6.20
N LEU A 252 -0.14 -17.65 5.92
CA LEU A 252 0.24 -17.30 4.55
C LEU A 252 1.02 -18.43 3.88
N MET A 253 1.96 -19.05 4.61
CA MET A 253 2.71 -20.21 4.13
C MET A 253 1.80 -21.42 3.90
N ALA A 254 0.88 -21.72 4.83
CA ALA A 254 -0.08 -22.80 4.66
C ALA A 254 -0.98 -22.57 3.43
N PHE A 255 -1.47 -21.35 3.24
CA PHE A 255 -2.29 -20.97 2.09
C PHE A 255 -1.53 -21.12 0.77
N LEU A 256 -0.27 -20.69 0.72
CA LEU A 256 0.58 -20.87 -0.46
C LEU A 256 0.80 -22.36 -0.77
N ILE A 257 1.10 -23.18 0.24
CA ILE A 257 1.27 -24.63 0.08
C ILE A 257 -0.01 -25.26 -0.47
N VAL A 258 -1.17 -24.94 0.11
CA VAL A 258 -2.46 -25.46 -0.36
C VAL A 258 -2.74 -25.02 -1.80
N THR A 259 -2.48 -23.77 -2.14
CA THR A 259 -2.68 -23.24 -3.51
C THR A 259 -1.77 -23.96 -4.52
N LEU A 260 -0.51 -24.20 -4.16
CA LEU A 260 0.43 -24.96 -4.99
C LEU A 260 0.01 -26.43 -5.14
N LEU A 261 -0.48 -27.07 -4.07
CA LEU A 261 -1.00 -28.43 -4.11
C LEU A 261 -2.22 -28.52 -5.02
N ILE A 262 -3.21 -27.63 -4.86
CA ILE A 262 -4.39 -27.55 -5.72
C ILE A 262 -3.98 -27.31 -7.18
N GLY A 263 -3.10 -26.33 -7.42
CA GLY A 263 -2.57 -26.04 -8.76
C GLY A 263 -1.87 -27.25 -9.39
N SER A 264 -1.13 -28.03 -8.60
CA SER A 264 -0.49 -29.26 -9.08
C SER A 264 -1.48 -30.37 -9.45
N LEU A 265 -2.62 -30.46 -8.74
CA LEU A 265 -3.69 -31.42 -9.04
C LEU A 265 -4.44 -31.04 -10.33
N PHE A 266 -4.72 -29.75 -10.52
CA PHE A 266 -5.27 -29.22 -11.77
C PHE A 266 -4.31 -29.40 -12.94
N PHE A 267 -3.03 -29.14 -12.74
CA PHE A 267 -2.02 -29.38 -13.76
C PHE A 267 -1.94 -30.86 -14.15
N ARG A 268 -1.97 -31.76 -13.16
CA ARG A 268 -1.94 -33.21 -13.39
C ARG A 268 -3.17 -33.72 -14.15
N SER A 269 -4.37 -33.22 -13.83
CA SER A 269 -5.60 -33.58 -14.57
C SER A 269 -5.55 -33.05 -16.00
N SER A 270 -5.05 -31.84 -16.23
CA SER A 270 -4.89 -31.29 -17.58
C SER A 270 -3.92 -32.09 -18.46
N LEU A 271 -2.90 -32.73 -17.86
CA LEU A 271 -1.99 -33.63 -18.58
C LEU A 271 -2.62 -34.99 -18.89
N GLN A 272 -3.62 -35.44 -18.12
CA GLN A 272 -4.33 -36.71 -18.36
C GLN A 272 -5.43 -36.57 -19.40
N GLU A 273 -6.04 -35.39 -19.51
CA GLU A 273 -7.03 -35.07 -20.55
C GLU A 273 -6.41 -34.65 -21.89
N ALA A 274 -5.08 -34.44 -21.93
CA ALA A 274 -4.37 -34.27 -23.18
C ALA A 274 -4.49 -35.57 -24.00
N PRO A 275 -5.03 -35.55 -25.23
CA PRO A 275 -5.26 -36.76 -26.01
C PRO A 275 -3.95 -37.53 -26.18
N ALA A 276 -3.92 -38.75 -25.66
CA ALA A 276 -2.83 -39.69 -25.87
C ALA A 276 -2.83 -40.12 -27.34
N GLY A 277 -2.02 -39.45 -28.15
CA GLY A 277 -1.80 -39.80 -29.55
C GLY A 277 -2.19 -38.67 -30.50
N PHE A 278 -1.26 -37.72 -30.68
CA PHE A 278 -1.11 -37.14 -32.02
C PHE A 278 -0.28 -38.15 -32.80
N ASP A 279 -0.97 -39.09 -33.45
CA ASP A 279 -0.36 -40.15 -34.26
C ASP A 279 0.26 -39.51 -35.51
N PHE A 280 1.59 -39.39 -35.52
CA PHE A 280 2.35 -38.75 -36.61
C PHE A 280 2.41 -39.61 -37.88
N ASP A 281 1.90 -40.86 -37.85
CA ASP A 281 2.03 -41.80 -38.97
C ASP A 281 0.98 -41.64 -40.09
N TYR A 282 -0.08 -40.84 -39.91
CA TYR A 282 -1.16 -40.76 -40.90
C TYR A 282 -0.95 -39.78 -42.08
N GLN A 283 0.20 -39.11 -42.17
CA GLN A 283 0.43 -38.05 -43.18
C GLN A 283 1.46 -38.39 -44.28
N PHE A 284 2.10 -39.56 -44.26
CA PHE A 284 3.16 -39.90 -45.23
C PHE A 284 2.81 -40.97 -46.28
N GLU A 285 1.59 -41.50 -46.31
CA GLU A 285 1.19 -42.56 -47.26
C GLU A 285 0.34 -42.11 -48.48
N GLN A 286 0.19 -40.80 -48.73
CA GLN A 286 -0.53 -40.30 -49.91
C GLN A 286 0.24 -39.29 -50.79
N GLN A 287 1.53 -39.54 -51.05
CA GLN A 287 2.20 -38.96 -52.23
C GLN A 287 3.04 -40.00 -52.97
#